data_AF-A0A3E2TK05-F1
#
_entry.id   AF-A0A3E2TK05-F1
#
_cell.length_a   1.000
_cell.length_b   1.000
_cell.length_c   1.000
_cell.angle_alpha   90.00
_cell.angle_beta   90.00
_cell.angle_gamma   90.00
#
_symmetry.space_group_name_H-M   'P 1'
#
loop_
_entity.id
_entity.type
_entity.pdbx_description
1 polymer ?
#
loop_
_entity_poly.entity_id
_entity_poly.type
_entity_poly.pdbx_seq_one_letter_code
_entity_poly.pdbx_strand_id
1 'polypeptide(L)'
;MRASRHNGRSGKHGVYDVKHNDRNFDVANSEHIDAERTKLNVYWDCYQGYCLNGDTSERKMTFTEIEKAYYFEHYGDHVDAQNERNEKAGHAERNRTTDDVLKNNKTCPEESILQLGNIDCSVTPDVLAKVVAEFFEEFEKRYGSHVHILDWALHLDEATPHVHVRQVYDALNKYGELCPQQEKALEELGFELPDPTKKRSRFNNRKMCFDAECRKLFLDIGQKNGVELEYEPEYGGASYLEKQDYIIENQQKRIAKMQAALDDITLKVLDMENMVEQIADDAYEKACEVVADTVAEHTRAEDIAELRSYKKWLTSDERKTPKDKRDFVGKCLDNLEARFRKMAQAVAKKVLGALQSPQIKEQKKEEIKERARVSVRERLAEHQKQVEMEKQRKAELPKVKKQKTEELG
;
A
#
# COMPACT_ATOMS: atom_id res chain seq x y z
N MET A 1 -20.53 2.34 -13.69
CA MET A 1 -19.97 1.90 -12.39
C MET A 1 -20.51 0.53 -12.01
N ARG A 2 -19.92 -0.16 -11.04
CA ARG A 2 -20.28 -1.55 -10.71
C ARG A 2 -21.05 -1.65 -9.41
N ALA A 3 -22.01 -2.57 -9.34
CA ALA A 3 -22.67 -2.95 -8.10
C ALA A 3 -22.15 -4.31 -7.62
N SER A 4 -21.72 -4.34 -6.36
CA SER A 4 -21.28 -5.56 -5.70
C SER A 4 -22.33 -5.99 -4.68
N ARG A 5 -22.71 -7.28 -4.77
CA ARG A 5 -23.50 -7.97 -3.75
C ARG A 5 -22.78 -9.25 -3.38
N HIS A 6 -22.26 -9.32 -2.16
CA HIS A 6 -21.52 -10.49 -1.66
C HIS A 6 -22.27 -11.12 -0.50
N ASN A 7 -22.54 -12.42 -0.58
CA ASN A 7 -23.32 -13.12 0.45
C ASN A 7 -22.50 -14.24 1.08
N GLY A 8 -22.64 -14.42 2.39
CA GLY A 8 -22.08 -15.59 3.06
C GLY A 8 -22.49 -15.70 4.53
N ARG A 9 -22.30 -16.89 5.09
CA ARG A 9 -22.62 -17.23 6.48
C ARG A 9 -21.38 -17.46 7.34
N SER A 10 -20.34 -18.01 6.72
CA SER A 10 -19.12 -18.44 7.41
C SER A 10 -17.95 -18.52 6.44
N GLY A 11 -16.76 -18.17 6.92
CA GLY A 11 -15.49 -18.31 6.22
C GLY A 11 -14.56 -19.33 6.87
N LYS A 12 -13.28 -19.27 6.52
CA LYS A 12 -12.18 -20.07 7.10
C LYS A 12 -12.08 -19.90 8.62
N HIS A 13 -12.54 -18.77 9.14
CA HIS A 13 -12.46 -18.38 10.56
C HIS A 13 -13.77 -18.58 11.34
N GLY A 14 -14.77 -19.27 10.77
CA GLY A 14 -16.06 -19.52 11.43
C GLY A 14 -17.20 -18.67 10.88
N VAL A 15 -18.31 -18.59 11.61
CA VAL A 15 -19.47 -17.75 11.25
C VAL A 15 -19.08 -16.27 11.32
N TYR A 16 -19.60 -15.47 10.40
CA TYR A 16 -19.31 -14.03 10.36
C TYR A 16 -19.81 -13.33 11.62
N ASP A 17 -18.96 -12.50 12.22
CA ASP A 17 -19.22 -11.83 13.49
C ASP A 17 -19.87 -10.46 13.26
N VAL A 18 -21.09 -10.30 13.77
CA VAL A 18 -21.88 -9.07 13.66
C VAL A 18 -21.30 -7.88 14.44
N LYS A 19 -20.38 -8.13 15.39
CA LYS A 19 -19.71 -7.05 16.14
C LYS A 19 -18.93 -6.09 15.26
N HIS A 20 -18.45 -6.57 14.12
CA HIS A 20 -17.80 -5.70 13.15
C HIS A 20 -18.79 -4.68 12.59
N ASN A 21 -20.04 -5.07 12.39
CA ASN A 21 -21.07 -4.29 11.70
C ASN A 21 -21.63 -3.16 12.56
N ASP A 22 -21.68 -3.31 13.88
CA ASP A 22 -22.09 -2.22 14.78
C ASP A 22 -20.93 -1.51 15.48
N ARG A 23 -19.69 -1.80 15.04
CA ARG A 23 -18.47 -1.22 15.61
C ARG A 23 -18.37 -1.43 17.13
N ASN A 24 -18.90 -2.54 17.64
CA ASN A 24 -18.84 -2.89 19.06
C ASN A 24 -17.46 -3.48 19.44
N PHE A 25 -16.40 -2.74 19.16
CA PHE A 25 -15.00 -3.03 19.46
C PHE A 25 -14.17 -1.74 19.42
N ASP A 26 -12.92 -1.80 19.86
CA ASP A 26 -12.02 -0.65 19.79
C ASP A 26 -11.55 -0.40 18.35
N VAL A 27 -12.24 0.53 17.67
CA VAL A 27 -11.98 0.92 16.28
C VAL A 27 -10.58 1.51 16.07
N ALA A 28 -9.92 2.05 17.11
CA ALA A 28 -8.59 2.63 17.00
C ALA A 28 -7.52 1.60 16.61
N ASN A 29 -7.79 0.31 16.83
CA ASN A 29 -6.88 -0.78 16.47
C ASN A 29 -7.04 -1.25 15.01
N SER A 30 -7.91 -0.62 14.22
CA SER A 30 -8.17 -1.01 12.83
C SER A 30 -7.58 0.00 11.84
N GLU A 31 -6.54 -0.40 11.09
CA GLU A 31 -5.87 0.49 10.11
C GLU A 31 -6.76 1.00 8.96
N HIS A 32 -7.89 0.34 8.71
CA HIS A 32 -8.77 0.62 7.57
C HIS A 32 -10.08 1.34 7.93
N ILE A 33 -10.31 1.58 9.23
CA ILE A 33 -11.50 2.27 9.74
C ILE A 33 -11.07 3.66 10.22
N ASP A 34 -11.68 4.69 9.67
CA ASP A 34 -11.52 6.05 10.14
C ASP A 34 -12.42 6.28 11.36
N ALA A 35 -11.80 6.28 12.56
CA ALA A 35 -12.49 6.45 13.83
C ALA A 35 -13.38 7.71 13.87
N GLU A 36 -12.98 8.81 13.23
CA GLU A 36 -13.76 10.04 13.21
C GLU A 36 -15.00 9.94 12.31
N ARG A 37 -14.95 9.11 11.26
CA ARG A 37 -16.08 8.91 10.34
C ARG A 37 -17.10 7.90 10.84
N THR A 38 -16.78 7.10 11.87
CA THR A 38 -17.72 6.13 12.47
C THR A 38 -19.01 6.77 12.97
N LYS A 39 -18.96 8.06 13.38
CA LYS A 39 -20.13 8.85 13.77
C LYS A 39 -21.13 9.12 12.63
N LEU A 40 -20.71 8.91 11.37
CA LEU A 40 -21.54 9.05 10.18
C LEU A 40 -22.22 7.73 9.78
N ASN A 41 -21.83 6.60 10.39
CA ASN A 41 -22.46 5.32 10.10
C ASN A 41 -23.94 5.35 10.50
N VAL A 42 -24.76 4.65 9.72
CA VAL A 42 -26.19 4.50 9.98
C VAL A 42 -26.45 3.06 10.33
N TYR A 43 -27.24 2.83 11.36
CA TYR A 43 -27.62 1.49 11.75
C TYR A 43 -29.13 1.33 11.85
N TRP A 44 -29.60 0.11 11.63
CA TRP A 44 -30.99 -0.28 11.80
C TRP A 44 -31.10 -1.72 12.29
N ASP A 45 -32.11 -2.00 13.11
CA ASP A 45 -32.48 -3.37 13.48
C ASP A 45 -33.99 -3.56 13.62
N CYS A 46 -34.45 -4.81 13.59
CA CYS A 46 -35.86 -5.17 13.54
C CYS A 46 -36.65 -4.84 14.81
N TYR A 47 -36.00 -4.50 15.93
CA TYR A 47 -36.67 -4.17 17.20
C TYR A 47 -36.64 -2.68 17.52
N GLN A 48 -35.53 -2.00 17.24
CA GLN A 48 -35.30 -0.61 17.61
C GLN A 48 -35.49 0.36 16.42
N GLY A 49 -35.53 -0.16 15.19
CA GLY A 49 -35.57 0.66 13.99
C GLY A 49 -34.23 1.38 13.76
N TYR A 50 -34.29 2.62 13.25
CA TYR A 50 -33.07 3.40 12.98
C TYR A 50 -32.39 3.87 14.26
N CYS A 51 -31.09 3.62 14.37
CA CYS A 51 -30.22 4.16 15.41
C CYS A 51 -29.11 5.00 14.77
N LEU A 52 -29.10 6.31 15.05
CA LEU A 52 -28.11 7.25 14.55
C LEU A 52 -27.16 7.65 15.70
N ASN A 53 -25.86 7.70 15.40
CA ASN A 53 -24.88 8.15 16.38
C ASN A 53 -25.10 9.64 16.73
N GLY A 54 -25.32 9.93 18.02
CA GLY A 54 -25.49 11.29 18.54
C GLY A 54 -26.94 11.79 18.62
N ASP A 55 -27.94 10.96 18.31
CA ASP A 55 -29.35 11.27 18.55
C ASP A 55 -29.77 10.84 19.97
N THR A 56 -30.86 11.40 20.50
CA THR A 56 -31.42 11.07 21.83
C THR A 56 -31.87 9.61 21.98
N SER A 57 -32.00 8.92 20.84
CA SER A 57 -32.28 7.50 20.71
C SER A 57 -30.98 6.69 20.74
N GLU A 58 -30.25 6.71 21.86
CA GLU A 58 -29.08 5.84 22.02
C GLU A 58 -29.52 4.37 21.80
N ARG A 59 -28.77 3.67 20.94
CA ARG A 59 -28.96 2.24 20.70
C ARG A 59 -28.89 1.48 22.03
N LYS A 60 -29.94 0.75 22.39
CA LYS A 60 -30.05 0.03 23.67
C LYS A 60 -29.48 -1.38 23.61
N MET A 61 -29.55 -2.00 22.43
CA MET A 61 -29.08 -3.37 22.19
C MET A 61 -28.11 -3.40 21.01
N THR A 62 -27.05 -4.18 21.15
CA THR A 62 -26.08 -4.51 20.09
C THR A 62 -26.69 -5.47 19.07
N PHE A 63 -26.13 -5.57 17.87
CA PHE A 63 -26.62 -6.54 16.87
C PHE A 63 -26.54 -7.97 17.38
N THR A 64 -25.51 -8.31 18.16
CA THR A 64 -25.42 -9.64 18.80
C THR A 64 -26.62 -9.92 19.71
N GLU A 65 -27.10 -8.91 20.44
CA GLU A 65 -28.26 -9.07 21.33
C GLU A 65 -29.57 -9.11 20.56
N ILE A 66 -29.69 -8.33 19.48
CA ILE A 66 -30.84 -8.37 18.57
C ILE A 66 -30.99 -9.74 17.93
N GLU A 67 -29.93 -10.31 17.34
CA GLU A 67 -30.02 -11.63 16.72
C GLU A 67 -30.39 -12.73 17.73
N LYS A 68 -29.85 -12.66 18.95
CA LYS A 68 -30.22 -13.58 20.03
C LYS A 68 -31.68 -13.45 20.43
N ALA A 69 -32.18 -12.23 20.58
CA ALA A 69 -33.58 -11.97 20.90
C ALA A 69 -34.50 -12.53 19.80
N TYR A 70 -34.18 -12.27 18.53
CA TYR A 70 -34.93 -12.78 17.39
C TYR A 70 -34.98 -14.31 17.37
N TYR A 71 -33.83 -14.97 17.53
CA TYR A 71 -33.78 -16.43 17.52
C TYR A 71 -34.51 -17.06 18.69
N PHE A 72 -34.45 -16.42 19.86
CA PHE A 72 -35.19 -16.86 21.03
C PHE A 72 -36.70 -16.74 20.82
N GLU A 73 -37.17 -15.58 20.36
CA GLU A 73 -38.59 -15.29 20.15
C GLU A 73 -39.22 -16.15 19.05
N HIS A 74 -38.53 -16.30 17.91
CA HIS A 74 -39.11 -16.94 16.72
C HIS A 74 -38.83 -18.44 16.62
N TYR A 75 -37.73 -18.92 17.23
CA TYR A 75 -37.30 -20.31 17.09
C TYR A 75 -37.18 -21.05 18.42
N GLY A 76 -37.52 -20.42 19.55
CA GLY A 76 -37.54 -21.05 20.88
C GLY A 76 -38.43 -22.28 20.93
N ASP A 77 -39.68 -22.16 20.47
CA ASP A 77 -40.64 -23.27 20.44
C ASP A 77 -40.14 -24.46 19.61
N HIS A 78 -39.48 -24.18 18.48
CA HIS A 78 -38.86 -25.23 17.66
C HIS A 78 -37.74 -25.96 18.42
N VAL A 79 -36.88 -25.22 19.12
CA VAL A 79 -35.77 -25.78 19.88
C VAL A 79 -36.29 -26.63 21.04
N ASP A 80 -37.26 -26.12 21.80
CA ASP A 80 -37.85 -26.82 22.94
C ASP A 80 -38.55 -28.10 22.49
N ALA A 81 -39.38 -28.03 21.45
CA ALA A 81 -40.07 -29.18 20.92
C ALA A 81 -39.10 -30.22 20.33
N GLN A 82 -37.99 -29.78 19.73
CA GLN A 82 -36.95 -30.68 19.26
C GLN A 82 -36.21 -31.36 20.41
N ASN A 83 -35.88 -30.62 21.46
CA ASN A 83 -35.21 -31.16 22.64
C ASN A 83 -36.12 -32.18 23.35
N GLU A 84 -37.42 -31.88 23.50
CA GLU A 84 -38.39 -32.82 24.09
C GLU A 84 -38.48 -34.12 23.27
N ARG A 85 -38.45 -34.03 21.93
CA ARG A 85 -38.40 -35.21 21.06
C ARG A 85 -37.11 -36.00 21.21
N ASN A 86 -35.97 -35.32 21.31
CA ASN A 86 -34.68 -35.96 21.52
C ASN A 86 -34.66 -36.71 22.85
N GLU A 87 -35.15 -36.10 23.93
CA GLU A 87 -35.28 -36.72 25.25
C GLU A 87 -36.17 -37.96 25.22
N LYS A 88 -37.36 -37.86 24.60
CA LYS A 88 -38.27 -39.01 24.41
C LYS A 88 -37.63 -40.14 23.62
N ALA A 89 -36.72 -39.83 22.70
CA ALA A 89 -35.97 -40.80 21.91
C ALA A 89 -34.70 -41.32 22.61
N GLY A 90 -34.41 -40.86 23.84
CA GLY A 90 -33.21 -41.25 24.60
C GLY A 90 -31.91 -40.59 24.10
N HIS A 91 -32.02 -39.45 23.40
CA HIS A 91 -30.92 -38.72 22.75
C HIS A 91 -30.72 -37.31 23.32
N ALA A 92 -30.76 -37.16 24.65
CA ALA A 92 -30.61 -35.85 25.31
C ALA A 92 -29.27 -35.16 25.00
N GLU A 93 -28.24 -35.91 24.59
CA GLU A 93 -26.95 -35.37 24.13
C GLU A 93 -27.06 -34.50 22.86
N ARG A 94 -28.17 -34.60 22.14
CA ARG A 94 -28.45 -33.81 20.92
C ARG A 94 -29.22 -32.53 21.21
N ASN A 95 -29.57 -32.28 22.47
CA ASN A 95 -30.27 -31.07 22.86
C ASN A 95 -29.40 -29.85 22.58
N ARG A 96 -30.05 -28.78 22.16
CA ARG A 96 -29.40 -27.53 21.76
C ARG A 96 -30.15 -26.35 22.32
N THR A 97 -29.45 -25.23 22.45
CA THR A 97 -30.04 -23.93 22.78
C THR A 97 -30.33 -23.15 21.50
N THR A 98 -31.10 -22.06 21.62
CA THR A 98 -31.31 -21.13 20.51
C THR A 98 -29.99 -20.47 20.06
N ASP A 99 -29.05 -20.24 20.98
CA ASP A 99 -27.70 -19.73 20.68
C ASP A 99 -26.88 -20.75 19.85
N ASP A 100 -27.04 -22.05 20.10
CA ASP A 100 -26.43 -23.10 19.26
C ASP A 100 -27.00 -23.09 17.84
N VAL A 101 -28.30 -22.80 17.69
CA VAL A 101 -28.93 -22.62 16.37
C VAL A 101 -28.41 -21.35 15.69
N LEU A 102 -28.25 -20.26 16.44
CA LEU A 102 -27.70 -18.99 15.93
C LEU A 102 -26.25 -19.13 15.47
N LYS A 103 -25.43 -19.94 16.14
CA LYS A 103 -24.00 -20.12 15.82
C LYS A 103 -23.72 -21.21 14.80
N ASN A 104 -24.72 -22.01 14.43
CA ASN A 104 -24.54 -23.10 13.48
C ASN A 104 -24.47 -22.55 12.04
N ASN A 105 -23.44 -22.96 11.29
CA ASN A 105 -23.17 -22.45 9.92
C ASN A 105 -24.30 -22.66 8.89
N LYS A 106 -25.28 -23.52 9.16
CA LYS A 106 -26.45 -23.74 8.28
C LYS A 106 -27.67 -22.93 8.68
N THR A 107 -27.71 -22.43 9.91
CA THR A 107 -28.89 -21.78 10.49
C THR A 107 -28.61 -20.38 11.01
N CYS A 108 -27.35 -19.97 11.13
CA CYS A 108 -26.96 -18.59 11.42
C CYS A 108 -27.45 -17.65 10.31
N PRO A 109 -27.71 -16.37 10.61
CA PRO A 109 -28.09 -15.42 9.58
C PRO A 109 -26.99 -15.29 8.52
N GLU A 110 -27.40 -15.00 7.29
CA GLU A 110 -26.52 -14.71 6.18
C GLU A 110 -26.19 -13.23 6.17
N GLU A 111 -24.92 -12.90 5.98
CA GLU A 111 -24.49 -11.54 5.69
C GLU A 111 -24.54 -11.29 4.18
N SER A 112 -25.15 -10.20 3.75
CA SER A 112 -25.08 -9.64 2.41
C SER A 112 -24.42 -8.26 2.45
N ILE A 113 -23.36 -8.04 1.67
CA ILE A 113 -22.70 -6.74 1.51
C ILE A 113 -23.24 -6.08 0.24
N LEU A 114 -23.79 -4.87 0.35
CA LEU A 114 -24.27 -4.06 -0.78
C LEU A 114 -23.34 -2.87 -0.99
N GLN A 115 -22.85 -2.69 -2.22
CA GLN A 115 -21.96 -1.58 -2.57
C GLN A 115 -22.23 -1.09 -4.00
N LEU A 116 -22.21 0.23 -4.20
CA LEU A 116 -22.31 0.89 -5.50
C LEU A 116 -21.02 1.66 -5.80
N GLY A 117 -20.20 1.08 -6.67
CA GLY A 117 -18.89 1.60 -7.07
C GLY A 117 -17.72 0.87 -6.42
N ASN A 118 -16.55 1.48 -6.47
CA ASN A 118 -15.29 0.99 -5.90
C ASN A 118 -14.47 2.16 -5.34
N ILE A 119 -13.21 1.90 -4.98
CA ILE A 119 -12.31 2.91 -4.42
C ILE A 119 -12.03 4.09 -5.37
N ASP A 120 -12.11 3.86 -6.68
CA ASP A 120 -11.84 4.89 -7.70
C ASP A 120 -13.08 5.75 -8.00
N CYS A 121 -14.27 5.14 -7.93
CA CYS A 121 -15.53 5.81 -8.22
C CYS A 121 -16.68 5.15 -7.44
N SER A 122 -17.22 5.86 -6.46
CA SER A 122 -18.40 5.44 -5.68
C SER A 122 -19.48 6.53 -5.70
N VAL A 123 -20.73 6.10 -5.52
CA VAL A 123 -21.86 7.03 -5.35
C VAL A 123 -21.73 7.78 -4.03
N THR A 124 -22.43 8.91 -3.92
CA THR A 124 -22.49 9.65 -2.66
C THR A 124 -23.29 8.85 -1.61
N PRO A 125 -23.02 9.05 -0.30
CA PRO A 125 -23.70 8.31 0.77
C PRO A 125 -25.22 8.42 0.75
N ASP A 126 -25.77 9.58 0.39
CA ASP A 126 -27.21 9.84 0.28
C ASP A 126 -27.86 9.01 -0.83
N VAL A 127 -27.20 8.87 -1.98
CA VAL A 127 -27.68 8.03 -3.08
C VAL A 127 -27.66 6.55 -2.68
N LEU A 128 -26.58 6.08 -2.04
CA LEU A 128 -26.50 4.70 -1.55
C LEU A 128 -27.59 4.42 -0.50
N ALA A 129 -27.76 5.29 0.48
CA ALA A 129 -28.78 5.16 1.52
C ALA A 129 -30.19 5.09 0.91
N LYS A 130 -30.49 5.95 -0.07
CA LYS A 130 -31.78 5.95 -0.77
C LYS A 130 -32.04 4.66 -1.55
N VAL A 131 -31.05 4.21 -2.34
CA VAL A 131 -31.16 2.96 -3.11
C VAL A 131 -31.34 1.77 -2.18
N VAL A 132 -30.61 1.72 -1.07
CA VAL A 132 -30.68 0.63 -0.10
C VAL A 132 -32.02 0.63 0.63
N ALA A 133 -32.55 1.80 1.01
CA ALA A 133 -33.88 1.91 1.62
C ALA A 133 -34.98 1.41 0.66
N GLU A 134 -34.99 1.86 -0.60
CA GLU A 134 -35.94 1.37 -1.61
C GLU A 134 -35.77 -0.15 -1.85
N PHE A 135 -34.53 -0.64 -1.83
CA PHE A 135 -34.25 -2.07 -1.97
C PHE A 135 -34.84 -2.88 -0.82
N PHE A 136 -34.67 -2.44 0.44
CA PHE A 136 -35.23 -3.14 1.59
C PHE A 136 -36.76 -3.12 1.62
N GLU A 137 -37.40 -2.01 1.22
CA GLU A 137 -38.85 -1.97 1.11
C GLU A 137 -39.38 -2.97 0.06
N GLU A 138 -38.74 -3.04 -1.10
CA GLU A 138 -39.13 -4.01 -2.14
C GLU A 138 -38.77 -5.45 -1.75
N PHE A 139 -37.67 -5.64 -1.04
CA PHE A 139 -37.24 -6.93 -0.54
C PHE A 139 -38.26 -7.49 0.47
N GLU A 140 -38.67 -6.69 1.45
CA GLU A 140 -39.64 -7.07 2.46
C GLU A 140 -41.00 -7.40 1.82
N LYS A 141 -41.48 -6.57 0.89
CA LYS A 141 -42.75 -6.83 0.17
C LYS A 141 -42.75 -8.15 -0.59
N ARG A 142 -41.61 -8.56 -1.15
CA ARG A 142 -41.51 -9.75 -2.02
C ARG A 142 -41.15 -11.02 -1.26
N TYR A 143 -40.31 -10.91 -0.24
CA TYR A 143 -39.68 -12.06 0.40
C TYR A 143 -39.88 -12.10 1.93
N GLY A 144 -40.42 -11.04 2.53
CA GLY A 144 -40.60 -10.89 3.99
C GLY A 144 -41.52 -11.91 4.65
N SER A 145 -42.19 -12.79 3.89
CA SER A 145 -42.92 -13.92 4.46
C SER A 145 -42.02 -15.06 4.92
N HIS A 146 -40.76 -15.11 4.45
CA HIS A 146 -39.80 -16.20 4.73
C HIS A 146 -38.34 -15.74 4.84
N VAL A 147 -38.03 -14.50 4.48
CA VAL A 147 -36.69 -13.92 4.56
C VAL A 147 -36.75 -12.62 5.32
N HIS A 148 -36.12 -12.60 6.49
CA HIS A 148 -36.24 -11.49 7.44
C HIS A 148 -34.89 -10.82 7.64
N ILE A 149 -34.84 -9.50 7.47
CA ILE A 149 -33.66 -8.69 7.80
C ILE A 149 -33.68 -8.42 9.30
N LEU A 150 -32.65 -8.89 10.00
CA LEU A 150 -32.52 -8.71 11.44
C LEU A 150 -31.88 -7.37 11.77
N ASP A 151 -30.83 -7.04 11.02
CA ASP A 151 -30.07 -5.82 11.20
C ASP A 151 -29.30 -5.44 9.93
N TRP A 152 -28.95 -4.15 9.81
CA TRP A 152 -28.01 -3.68 8.80
C TRP A 152 -27.26 -2.43 9.24
N ALA A 153 -26.06 -2.25 8.67
CA ALA A 153 -25.19 -1.12 8.93
C ALA A 153 -24.66 -0.53 7.62
N LEU A 154 -24.84 0.79 7.43
CA LEU A 154 -24.18 1.57 6.39
C LEU A 154 -22.87 2.13 6.95
N HIS A 155 -21.76 1.62 6.43
CA HIS A 155 -20.41 2.06 6.79
C HIS A 155 -19.95 3.19 5.88
N LEU A 156 -19.70 4.35 6.47
CA LEU A 156 -19.13 5.53 5.83
C LEU A 156 -17.74 5.86 6.36
N ASP A 157 -17.14 4.95 7.12
CA ASP A 157 -15.84 5.07 7.80
C ASP A 157 -14.71 4.30 7.13
N GLU A 158 -15.01 3.52 6.09
CA GLU A 158 -14.03 2.78 5.30
C GLU A 158 -13.76 3.48 3.94
N ALA A 159 -12.92 2.84 3.11
CA ALA A 159 -12.48 3.36 1.82
C ALA A 159 -13.62 3.54 0.80
N THR A 160 -14.69 2.74 0.89
CA THR A 160 -15.84 2.81 0.00
C THR A 160 -17.11 2.63 0.80
N PRO A 161 -18.13 3.50 0.65
CA PRO A 161 -19.44 3.31 1.28
C PRO A 161 -20.06 1.96 0.92
N HIS A 162 -20.46 1.19 1.93
CA HIS A 162 -21.08 -0.12 1.73
C HIS A 162 -22.02 -0.44 2.90
N VAL A 163 -22.96 -1.36 2.66
CA VAL A 163 -23.94 -1.80 3.66
C VAL A 163 -23.72 -3.27 3.98
N HIS A 164 -23.62 -3.59 5.26
CA HIS A 164 -23.73 -4.97 5.76
C HIS A 164 -25.17 -5.25 6.14
N VAL A 165 -25.73 -6.37 5.67
CA VAL A 165 -27.12 -6.77 5.93
C VAL A 165 -27.11 -8.18 6.50
N ARG A 166 -27.79 -8.37 7.63
CA ARG A 166 -27.95 -9.67 8.28
C ARG A 166 -29.38 -10.14 8.09
N GLN A 167 -29.54 -11.29 7.44
CA GLN A 167 -30.86 -11.84 7.13
C GLN A 167 -30.97 -13.34 7.43
N VAL A 168 -32.12 -13.76 7.92
CA VAL A 168 -32.44 -15.17 8.19
C VAL A 168 -33.53 -15.66 7.25
N TYR A 169 -33.53 -16.97 7.01
CA TYR A 169 -34.50 -17.64 6.15
C TYR A 169 -35.22 -18.69 6.99
N ASP A 170 -36.54 -18.64 7.06
CA ASP A 170 -37.31 -19.60 7.84
C ASP A 170 -38.52 -20.16 7.07
N ALA A 171 -38.94 -21.33 7.52
CA ALA A 171 -40.11 -22.03 7.02
C ALA A 171 -40.61 -22.99 8.09
N LEU A 172 -41.86 -23.43 7.95
CA LEU A 172 -42.40 -24.46 8.83
C LEU A 172 -41.73 -25.81 8.52
N ASN A 173 -41.26 -26.47 9.58
CA ASN A 173 -40.75 -27.82 9.46
C ASN A 173 -41.90 -28.84 9.32
N LYS A 174 -41.56 -30.13 9.16
CA LYS A 174 -42.55 -31.21 9.03
C LYS A 174 -43.47 -31.40 10.24
N TYR A 175 -43.17 -30.77 11.37
CA TYR A 175 -43.98 -30.78 12.61
C TYR A 175 -44.82 -29.49 12.76
N GLY A 176 -44.74 -28.56 11.82
CA GLY A 176 -45.46 -27.28 11.89
C GLY A 176 -44.77 -26.22 12.74
N GLU A 177 -43.48 -26.38 13.07
CA GLU A 177 -42.72 -25.40 13.85
C GLU A 177 -41.87 -24.52 12.92
N LEU A 178 -41.88 -23.22 13.16
CA LEU A 178 -41.04 -22.27 12.42
C LEU A 178 -39.57 -22.47 12.81
N CYS A 179 -38.68 -22.60 11.83
CA CYS A 179 -37.26 -22.70 12.10
C CYS A 179 -36.39 -22.26 10.91
N PRO A 180 -35.12 -21.92 11.14
CA PRO A 180 -34.23 -21.46 10.07
C PRO A 180 -33.97 -22.55 9.03
N GLN A 181 -34.51 -22.40 7.82
CA GLN A 181 -34.39 -23.36 6.72
C GLN A 181 -34.37 -22.70 5.34
N GLN A 182 -33.18 -22.27 4.90
CA GLN A 182 -32.99 -21.55 3.63
C GLN A 182 -33.62 -22.21 2.40
N GLU A 183 -33.35 -23.50 2.17
CA GLU A 183 -33.85 -24.15 0.96
C GLU A 183 -35.37 -24.26 0.95
N LYS A 184 -35.98 -24.48 2.12
CA LYS A 184 -37.43 -24.63 2.25
C LYS A 184 -38.14 -23.28 2.13
N ALA A 185 -37.60 -22.25 2.79
CA ALA A 185 -38.04 -20.86 2.66
C ALA A 185 -38.11 -20.42 1.18
N LEU A 186 -37.02 -20.66 0.43
CA LEU A 186 -36.97 -20.29 -0.99
C LEU A 186 -37.89 -21.14 -1.86
N GLU A 187 -38.11 -22.40 -1.51
CA GLU A 187 -39.11 -23.24 -2.19
C GLU A 187 -40.54 -22.71 -1.99
N GLU A 188 -40.89 -22.31 -0.75
CA GLU A 188 -42.21 -21.74 -0.43
C GLU A 188 -42.43 -20.36 -1.05
N LEU A 189 -41.36 -19.58 -1.23
CA LEU A 189 -41.36 -18.36 -2.03
C LEU A 189 -41.48 -18.59 -3.55
N GLY A 190 -41.49 -19.84 -4.01
CA GLY A 190 -41.67 -20.19 -5.43
C GLY A 190 -40.39 -20.16 -6.27
N PHE A 191 -39.20 -20.10 -5.67
CA PHE A 191 -37.96 -20.21 -6.42
C PHE A 191 -37.76 -21.63 -6.92
N GLU A 192 -37.45 -21.76 -8.21
CA GLU A 192 -37.09 -23.02 -8.84
C GLU A 192 -35.57 -23.28 -8.75
N LEU A 193 -35.17 -24.52 -9.04
CA LEU A 193 -33.75 -24.82 -9.25
C LEU A 193 -33.29 -24.20 -10.58
N PRO A 194 -32.03 -23.74 -10.67
CA PRO A 194 -31.46 -23.27 -11.94
C PRO A 194 -31.67 -24.26 -13.10
N ASP A 195 -31.55 -25.55 -12.80
CA ASP A 195 -31.94 -26.64 -13.69
C ASP A 195 -32.97 -27.54 -12.97
N PRO A 196 -34.29 -27.37 -13.26
CA PRO A 196 -35.36 -28.15 -12.64
C PRO A 196 -35.28 -29.66 -12.93
N THR A 197 -34.56 -30.07 -13.97
CA THR A 197 -34.42 -31.48 -14.34
C THR A 197 -33.40 -32.22 -13.48
N LYS A 198 -32.51 -31.48 -12.79
CA LYS A 198 -31.45 -32.04 -11.96
C LYS A 198 -31.80 -31.93 -10.49
N LYS A 199 -31.28 -32.89 -9.72
CA LYS A 199 -31.37 -32.84 -8.25
C LYS A 199 -30.60 -31.65 -7.69
N ARG A 200 -30.98 -31.24 -6.48
CA ARG A 200 -30.29 -30.20 -5.72
C ARG A 200 -28.81 -30.55 -5.54
N SER A 201 -27.94 -29.56 -5.74
CA SER A 201 -26.50 -29.65 -5.50
C SER A 201 -25.92 -28.30 -5.09
N ARG A 202 -24.61 -28.25 -4.79
CA ARG A 202 -23.88 -27.00 -4.53
C ARG A 202 -24.00 -25.99 -5.68
N PHE A 203 -24.13 -26.46 -6.92
CA PHE A 203 -24.24 -25.63 -8.13
C PHE A 203 -25.64 -25.68 -8.77
N ASN A 204 -26.61 -26.28 -8.09
CA ASN A 204 -28.00 -26.33 -8.52
C ASN A 204 -28.89 -26.22 -7.28
N ASN A 205 -29.08 -25.00 -6.78
CA ASN A 205 -29.89 -24.71 -5.61
C ASN A 205 -30.66 -23.41 -5.81
N ARG A 206 -31.78 -23.26 -5.09
CA ARG A 206 -32.71 -22.11 -5.25
C ARG A 206 -32.07 -20.78 -4.85
N LYS A 207 -31.07 -20.82 -3.96
CA LYS A 207 -30.32 -19.62 -3.55
C LYS A 207 -29.62 -18.94 -4.73
N MET A 208 -29.19 -19.69 -5.73
CA MET A 208 -28.60 -19.09 -6.95
C MET A 208 -29.62 -18.24 -7.71
N CYS A 209 -30.86 -18.72 -7.85
CA CYS A 209 -31.95 -17.97 -8.49
C CYS A 209 -32.35 -16.76 -7.65
N PHE A 210 -32.51 -16.94 -6.33
CA PHE A 210 -32.79 -15.85 -5.39
C PHE A 210 -31.72 -14.75 -5.46
N ASP A 211 -30.44 -15.12 -5.43
CA ASP A 211 -29.35 -14.15 -5.46
C ASP A 211 -29.26 -13.39 -6.79
N ALA A 212 -29.56 -14.07 -7.90
CA ALA A 212 -29.67 -13.42 -9.20
C ALA A 212 -30.83 -12.43 -9.24
N GLU A 213 -31.99 -12.78 -8.66
CA GLU A 213 -33.15 -11.90 -8.59
C GLU A 213 -32.89 -10.69 -7.68
N CYS A 214 -32.33 -10.89 -6.48
CA CYS A 214 -31.94 -9.79 -5.59
C CYS A 214 -30.89 -8.88 -6.24
N ARG A 215 -29.92 -9.44 -6.97
CA ARG A 215 -28.94 -8.65 -7.73
C ARG A 215 -29.64 -7.79 -8.78
N LYS A 216 -30.57 -8.37 -9.55
CA LYS A 216 -31.35 -7.64 -10.55
C LYS A 216 -32.16 -6.52 -9.91
N LEU A 217 -32.88 -6.82 -8.83
CA LEU A 217 -33.66 -5.82 -8.08
C LEU A 217 -32.79 -4.65 -7.61
N PHE A 218 -31.61 -4.94 -7.04
CA PHE A 218 -30.68 -3.91 -6.57
C PHE A 218 -30.15 -3.03 -7.72
N LEU A 219 -29.81 -3.65 -8.87
CA LEU A 219 -29.38 -2.92 -10.06
C LEU A 219 -30.50 -2.03 -10.63
N ASP A 220 -31.71 -2.56 -10.75
CA ASP A 220 -32.87 -1.85 -11.30
C ASP A 220 -33.22 -0.61 -10.43
N ILE A 221 -33.16 -0.75 -9.10
CA ILE A 221 -33.37 0.38 -8.17
C ILE A 221 -32.23 1.39 -8.26
N GLY A 222 -30.98 0.94 -8.38
CA GLY A 222 -29.83 1.81 -8.61
C GLY A 222 -30.00 2.66 -9.87
N GLN A 223 -30.38 2.03 -10.99
CA GLN A 223 -30.61 2.74 -12.25
C GLN A 223 -31.78 3.74 -12.16
N LYS A 224 -32.88 3.35 -11.51
CA LYS A 224 -34.03 4.24 -11.25
C LYS A 224 -33.63 5.48 -10.46
N ASN A 225 -32.61 5.36 -9.61
CA ASN A 225 -32.06 6.47 -8.82
C ASN A 225 -30.91 7.22 -9.52
N GLY A 226 -30.74 7.03 -10.83
CA GLY A 226 -29.79 7.79 -11.65
C GLY A 226 -28.35 7.27 -11.62
N VAL A 227 -28.13 6.03 -11.15
CA VAL A 227 -26.81 5.41 -11.13
C VAL A 227 -26.55 4.64 -12.43
N GLU A 228 -25.51 5.00 -13.18
CA GLU A 228 -25.12 4.28 -14.40
C GLU A 228 -24.40 2.97 -14.06
N LEU A 229 -25.10 1.84 -14.18
CA LEU A 229 -24.62 0.52 -13.72
C LEU A 229 -24.32 -0.46 -14.87
N GLU A 230 -23.22 -1.21 -14.71
CA GLU A 230 -22.89 -2.37 -15.56
C GLU A 230 -23.68 -3.61 -15.08
N TYR A 231 -24.47 -4.21 -15.99
CA TYR A 231 -25.31 -5.38 -15.68
C TYR A 231 -24.57 -6.72 -15.81
N GLU A 232 -23.52 -6.79 -16.63
CA GLU A 232 -22.76 -8.03 -16.83
C GLU A 232 -21.98 -8.39 -15.55
N PRO A 233 -22.21 -9.57 -14.96
CA PRO A 233 -21.45 -10.02 -13.80
C PRO A 233 -20.05 -10.47 -14.23
N GLU A 234 -19.01 -9.80 -13.75
CA GLU A 234 -17.65 -10.33 -13.80
C GLU A 234 -17.39 -11.23 -12.60
N TYR A 235 -17.24 -12.53 -12.86
CA TYR A 235 -16.70 -13.46 -11.88
C TYR A 235 -15.18 -13.29 -11.87
N GLY A 236 -14.65 -12.66 -10.82
CA GLY A 236 -13.20 -12.50 -10.65
C GLY A 236 -12.50 -13.86 -10.79
N GLY A 237 -11.53 -13.97 -11.71
CA GLY A 237 -10.79 -15.21 -11.99
C GLY A 237 -9.91 -15.71 -10.85
N ALA A 238 -9.87 -14.99 -9.71
CA ALA A 238 -9.31 -15.47 -8.46
C ALA A 238 -10.41 -16.14 -7.65
N SER A 239 -10.22 -17.40 -7.29
CA SER A 239 -11.12 -18.10 -6.35
C SER A 239 -11.34 -17.21 -5.12
N TYR A 240 -12.61 -16.96 -4.78
CA TYR A 240 -13.09 -16.32 -3.55
C TYR A 240 -11.98 -16.07 -2.50
N LEU A 241 -11.38 -14.88 -2.51
CA LEU A 241 -10.46 -14.43 -1.47
C LEU A 241 -11.30 -13.69 -0.43
N GLU A 242 -11.22 -14.12 0.83
CA GLU A 242 -11.85 -13.38 1.92
C GLU A 242 -11.24 -11.96 2.00
N LYS A 243 -11.98 -10.97 2.53
CA LYS A 243 -11.51 -9.57 2.62
C LYS A 243 -10.10 -9.48 3.23
N GLN A 244 -9.81 -10.32 4.23
CA GLN A 244 -8.50 -10.43 4.86
C GLN A 244 -7.42 -10.96 3.91
N ASP A 245 -7.70 -11.99 3.11
CA ASP A 245 -6.75 -12.52 2.13
C ASP A 245 -6.49 -11.51 1.00
N TYR A 246 -7.50 -10.77 0.55
CA TYR A 246 -7.33 -9.68 -0.42
C TYR A 246 -6.44 -8.56 0.15
N ILE A 247 -6.65 -8.19 1.41
CA ILE A 247 -5.79 -7.21 2.12
C ILE A 247 -4.36 -7.74 2.21
N ILE A 248 -4.17 -9.00 2.60
CA ILE A 248 -2.84 -9.64 2.70
C ILE A 248 -2.15 -9.65 1.33
N GLU A 249 -2.84 -10.03 0.26
CA GLU A 249 -2.26 -10.04 -1.09
C GLU A 249 -1.85 -8.62 -1.52
N ASN A 250 -2.69 -7.61 -1.25
CA ASN A 250 -2.35 -6.22 -1.54
C ASN A 250 -1.18 -5.71 -0.70
N GLN A 251 -1.10 -6.08 0.57
CA GLN A 251 0.05 -5.79 1.44
C GLN A 251 1.32 -6.47 0.91
N GLN A 252 1.25 -7.74 0.52
CA GLN A 252 2.36 -8.46 -0.10
C GLN A 252 2.82 -7.78 -1.39
N LYS A 253 1.90 -7.34 -2.24
CA LYS A 253 2.23 -6.55 -3.45
C LYS A 253 2.92 -5.23 -3.10
N ARG A 254 2.45 -4.52 -2.06
CA ARG A 254 3.11 -3.28 -1.58
C ARG A 254 4.51 -3.56 -1.04
N ILE A 255 4.68 -4.61 -0.24
CA ILE A 255 5.97 -5.05 0.29
C ILE A 255 6.91 -5.39 -0.86
N ALA A 256 6.45 -6.16 -1.86
CA ALA A 256 7.26 -6.50 -3.03
C ALA A 256 7.70 -5.26 -3.82
N LYS A 257 6.82 -4.26 -4.00
CA LYS A 257 7.18 -2.97 -4.63
C LYS A 257 8.21 -2.19 -3.81
N MET A 258 8.04 -2.14 -2.48
CA MET A 258 8.99 -1.47 -1.58
C MET A 258 10.35 -2.19 -1.57
N GLN A 259 10.36 -3.52 -1.60
CA GLN A 259 11.58 -4.30 -1.69
C GLN A 259 12.32 -4.02 -3.01
N ALA A 260 11.61 -4.01 -4.15
CA ALA A 260 12.23 -3.67 -5.44
C ALA A 260 12.82 -2.25 -5.46
N ALA A 261 12.15 -1.28 -4.82
CA ALA A 261 12.68 0.08 -4.68
C ALA A 261 13.91 0.13 -3.76
N LEU A 262 13.93 -0.66 -2.69
CA LEU A 262 15.08 -0.78 -1.80
C LEU A 262 16.28 -1.42 -2.50
N ASP A 263 16.05 -2.44 -3.32
CA ASP A 263 17.09 -3.12 -4.10
C ASP A 263 17.72 -2.16 -5.13
N ASP A 264 16.91 -1.33 -5.81
CA ASP A 264 17.39 -0.28 -6.73
C ASP A 264 18.23 0.79 -6.00
N ILE A 265 17.78 1.25 -4.83
CA ILE A 265 18.54 2.20 -4.00
C ILE A 265 19.87 1.57 -3.55
N THR A 266 19.85 0.30 -3.14
CA THR A 266 21.04 -0.42 -2.69
C THR A 266 22.06 -0.55 -3.82
N LEU A 267 21.62 -0.88 -5.04
CA LEU A 267 22.48 -0.93 -6.23
C LEU A 267 23.13 0.43 -6.51
N LYS A 268 22.37 1.53 -6.42
CA LYS A 268 22.90 2.89 -6.61
C LYS A 268 23.92 3.28 -5.54
N VAL A 269 23.76 2.82 -4.31
CA VAL A 269 24.75 3.04 -3.24
C VAL A 269 26.05 2.28 -3.55
N LEU A 270 25.96 1.03 -4.00
CA LEU A 270 27.14 0.25 -4.40
C LEU A 270 27.88 0.89 -5.59
N ASP A 271 27.15 1.35 -6.61
CA ASP A 271 27.74 2.07 -7.74
C ASP A 271 28.44 3.36 -7.29
N MET A 272 27.83 4.11 -6.37
CA MET A 272 28.43 5.32 -5.81
C MET A 272 29.70 5.02 -5.02
N GLU A 273 29.72 3.95 -4.22
CA GLU A 273 30.92 3.52 -3.49
C GLU A 273 32.05 3.13 -4.45
N ASN A 274 31.74 2.39 -5.52
CA ASN A 274 32.71 2.06 -6.57
C ASN A 274 33.24 3.31 -7.30
N MET A 275 32.38 4.30 -7.57
CA MET A 275 32.83 5.57 -8.15
C MET A 275 33.77 6.33 -7.21
N VAL A 276 33.49 6.36 -5.91
CA VAL A 276 34.38 6.99 -4.91
C VAL A 276 35.74 6.30 -4.88
N GLU A 277 35.77 4.96 -4.98
CA GLU A 277 36.99 4.17 -5.06
C GLU A 277 37.86 4.57 -6.26
N GLN A 278 37.26 4.62 -7.45
CA GLN A 278 37.94 4.97 -8.71
C GLN A 278 38.43 6.42 -8.70
N ILE A 279 37.60 7.36 -8.27
CA ILE A 279 37.97 8.78 -8.20
C ILE A 279 39.12 8.99 -7.20
N ALA A 280 39.14 8.26 -6.09
CA ALA A 280 40.22 8.37 -5.11
C ALA A 280 41.56 7.87 -5.68
N ASP A 281 41.55 6.78 -6.47
CA ASP A 281 42.74 6.30 -7.19
C ASP A 281 43.24 7.33 -8.21
N ASP A 282 42.37 7.77 -9.12
CA ASP A 282 42.72 8.70 -10.19
C ASP A 282 43.24 10.03 -9.63
N ALA A 283 42.56 10.56 -8.61
CA ALA A 283 42.95 11.82 -7.97
C ALA A 283 44.31 11.70 -7.28
N TYR A 284 44.57 10.57 -6.60
CA TYR A 284 45.85 10.35 -5.94
C TYR A 284 47.00 10.21 -6.95
N GLU A 285 46.81 9.41 -7.99
CA GLU A 285 47.82 9.23 -9.05
C GLU A 285 48.13 10.55 -9.75
N LYS A 286 47.10 11.33 -10.10
CA LYS A 286 47.29 12.64 -10.72
C LYS A 286 48.00 13.61 -9.78
N ALA A 287 47.66 13.62 -8.49
CA ALA A 287 48.37 14.45 -7.52
C ALA A 287 49.85 14.07 -7.41
N CYS A 288 50.19 12.78 -7.43
CA CYS A 288 51.58 12.32 -7.43
C CYS A 288 52.35 12.78 -8.68
N GLU A 289 51.73 12.71 -9.86
CA GLU A 289 52.33 13.22 -11.11
C GLU A 289 52.60 14.73 -11.03
N VAL A 290 51.59 15.51 -10.61
CA VAL A 290 51.73 16.97 -10.49
C VAL A 290 52.84 17.34 -9.51
N VAL A 291 52.94 16.64 -8.38
CA VAL A 291 54.04 16.86 -7.41
C VAL A 291 55.39 16.50 -8.02
N ALA A 292 55.49 15.38 -8.76
CA ALA A 292 56.75 14.98 -9.39
C ALA A 292 57.20 15.99 -10.47
N ASP A 293 56.28 16.48 -11.30
CA ASP A 293 56.56 17.50 -12.32
C ASP A 293 56.99 18.81 -11.68
N THR A 294 56.29 19.26 -10.63
CA THR A 294 56.63 20.46 -9.87
C THR A 294 58.02 20.35 -9.26
N VAL A 295 58.36 19.19 -8.67
CA VAL A 295 59.70 18.94 -8.12
C VAL A 295 60.75 18.94 -9.22
N ALA A 296 60.49 18.31 -10.37
CA ALA A 296 61.42 18.30 -11.50
C ALA A 296 61.72 19.70 -12.03
N GLU A 297 60.70 20.56 -12.09
CA GLU A 297 60.82 21.94 -12.56
C GLU A 297 61.61 22.81 -11.56
N HIS A 298 61.26 22.75 -10.27
CA HIS A 298 61.79 23.70 -9.29
C HIS A 298 63.13 23.30 -8.63
N THR A 299 63.52 22.02 -8.61
CA THR A 299 64.69 21.54 -7.82
C THR A 299 66.02 22.24 -8.16
N ARG A 300 66.19 22.75 -9.39
CA ARG A 300 67.42 23.46 -9.84
C ARG A 300 67.11 24.66 -10.75
N ALA A 301 65.88 25.19 -10.70
CA ALA A 301 65.47 26.28 -11.58
C ALA A 301 66.36 27.52 -11.41
N GLU A 302 66.60 27.92 -10.15
CA GLU A 302 67.44 29.07 -9.80
C GLU A 302 68.90 28.85 -10.19
N ASP A 303 69.47 27.67 -9.89
CA ASP A 303 70.84 27.32 -10.27
C ASP A 303 71.05 27.35 -11.79
N ILE A 304 70.08 26.85 -12.57
CA ILE A 304 70.12 26.87 -14.03
C ILE A 304 69.97 28.31 -14.54
N ALA A 305 69.12 29.13 -13.92
CA ALA A 305 68.93 30.53 -14.31
C ALA A 305 70.22 31.35 -14.08
N GLU A 306 70.88 31.16 -12.93
CA GLU A 306 72.16 31.79 -12.63
C GLU A 306 73.27 31.29 -13.58
N LEU A 307 73.34 29.98 -13.84
CA LEU A 307 74.30 29.39 -14.77
C LEU A 307 74.14 29.95 -16.20
N ARG A 308 72.89 30.14 -16.66
CA ARG A 308 72.60 30.76 -17.97
C ARG A 308 73.00 32.23 -18.03
N SER A 309 72.75 32.98 -16.96
CA SER A 309 73.19 34.37 -16.83
C SER A 309 74.73 34.46 -16.90
N TYR A 310 75.42 33.60 -16.16
CA TYR A 310 76.87 33.54 -16.14
C TYR A 310 77.47 33.09 -17.49
N LYS A 311 76.85 32.10 -18.14
CA LYS A 311 77.20 31.66 -19.50
C LYS A 311 77.14 32.84 -20.47
N LYS A 312 76.01 33.57 -20.50
CA LYS A 312 75.81 34.74 -21.37
C LYS A 312 76.89 35.80 -21.15
N TRP A 313 77.26 36.05 -19.90
CA TRP A 313 78.31 37.00 -19.52
C TRP A 313 79.71 36.57 -19.99
N LEU A 314 80.03 35.27 -19.89
CA LEU A 314 81.33 34.69 -20.29
C LEU A 314 81.49 34.55 -21.81
N THR A 315 80.41 34.27 -22.54
CA THR A 315 80.46 34.07 -24.00
C THR A 315 80.27 35.37 -24.78
N SER A 316 80.03 36.51 -24.12
CA SER A 316 79.86 37.83 -24.76
C SER A 316 81.07 38.23 -25.61
N ASP A 317 80.82 38.89 -26.74
CA ASP A 317 81.84 39.41 -27.66
C ASP A 317 82.64 40.57 -27.09
N GLU A 318 82.20 41.14 -25.97
CA GLU A 318 82.91 42.18 -25.22
C GLU A 318 84.13 41.64 -24.44
N ARG A 319 84.32 40.32 -24.41
CA ARG A 319 85.42 39.67 -23.69
C ARG A 319 86.68 39.62 -24.54
N LYS A 320 87.82 39.97 -23.94
CA LYS A 320 89.16 39.89 -24.56
C LYS A 320 89.66 38.45 -24.81
N THR A 321 88.88 37.45 -24.42
CA THR A 321 89.23 36.02 -24.54
C THR A 321 89.00 35.52 -25.97
N PRO A 322 89.95 34.73 -26.54
CA PRO A 322 89.80 34.11 -27.86
C PRO A 322 88.48 33.32 -28.03
N LYS A 323 87.90 33.38 -29.23
CA LYS A 323 86.56 32.82 -29.54
C LYS A 323 86.48 31.31 -29.31
N ASP A 324 87.51 30.58 -29.73
CA ASP A 324 87.66 29.14 -29.52
C ASP A 324 87.57 28.74 -28.03
N LYS A 325 88.17 29.55 -27.14
CA LYS A 325 88.11 29.34 -25.69
C LYS A 325 86.75 29.70 -25.10
N ARG A 326 86.10 30.75 -25.60
CA ARG A 326 84.73 31.13 -25.21
C ARG A 326 83.72 30.04 -25.59
N ASP A 327 83.82 29.50 -26.80
CA ASP A 327 82.96 28.43 -27.30
C ASP A 327 83.16 27.13 -26.51
N PHE A 328 84.41 26.79 -26.17
CA PHE A 328 84.71 25.64 -25.31
C PHE A 328 84.08 25.77 -23.92
N VAL A 329 84.23 26.92 -23.26
CA VAL A 329 83.62 27.19 -21.94
C VAL A 329 82.09 27.17 -22.03
N GLY A 330 81.50 27.72 -23.11
CA GLY A 330 80.08 27.64 -23.38
C GLY A 330 79.56 26.20 -23.44
N LYS A 331 80.28 25.32 -24.15
CA LYS A 331 79.96 23.87 -24.21
C LYS A 331 80.11 23.19 -22.84
N CYS A 332 81.09 23.57 -22.03
CA CYS A 332 81.24 23.04 -20.67
C CYS A 332 80.04 23.43 -19.78
N LEU A 333 79.56 24.66 -19.88
CA LEU A 333 78.38 25.14 -19.16
C LEU A 333 77.09 24.48 -19.66
N ASP A 334 76.95 24.24 -20.96
CA ASP A 334 75.82 23.46 -21.51
C ASP A 334 75.79 22.03 -20.96
N ASN A 335 76.94 21.37 -20.88
CA ASN A 335 77.05 20.05 -20.25
C ASN A 335 76.70 20.08 -18.76
N LEU A 336 77.04 21.16 -18.05
CA LEU A 336 76.70 21.33 -16.64
C LEU A 336 75.20 21.58 -16.44
N GLU A 337 74.56 22.42 -17.28
CA GLU A 337 73.10 22.59 -17.29
C GLU A 337 72.39 21.25 -17.54
N ALA A 338 72.84 20.47 -18.52
CA ALA A 338 72.29 19.15 -18.81
C ALA A 338 72.41 18.18 -17.61
N ARG A 339 73.53 18.23 -16.87
CA ARG A 339 73.71 17.46 -15.63
C ARG A 339 72.76 17.92 -14.53
N PHE A 340 72.55 19.22 -14.34
CA PHE A 340 71.60 19.76 -13.37
C PHE A 340 70.17 19.33 -13.66
N ARG A 341 69.74 19.40 -14.93
CA ARG A 341 68.43 18.89 -15.37
C ARG A 341 68.28 17.39 -15.09
N LYS A 342 69.31 16.60 -15.40
CA LYS A 342 69.30 15.15 -15.15
C LYS A 342 69.23 14.81 -13.66
N MET A 343 69.89 15.61 -12.81
CA MET A 343 69.80 15.46 -11.36
C MET A 343 68.42 15.85 -10.82
N ALA A 344 67.82 16.94 -11.31
CA ALA A 344 66.45 17.34 -10.94
C ALA A 344 65.43 16.23 -11.30
N GLN A 345 65.55 15.64 -12.50
CA GLN A 345 64.74 14.48 -12.91
C GLN A 345 64.96 13.26 -12.01
N ALA A 346 66.20 13.00 -11.57
CA ALA A 346 66.49 11.90 -10.66
C ALA A 346 65.88 12.11 -9.26
N VAL A 347 65.83 13.36 -8.79
CA VAL A 347 65.15 13.73 -7.52
C VAL A 347 63.65 13.55 -7.67
N ALA A 348 63.03 14.07 -8.72
CA ALA A 348 61.60 13.91 -9.00
C ALA A 348 61.19 12.43 -9.07
N LYS A 349 61.98 11.59 -9.73
CA LYS A 349 61.74 10.13 -9.79
C LYS A 349 61.78 9.46 -8.40
N LYS A 350 62.69 9.89 -7.52
CA LYS A 350 62.76 9.39 -6.14
C LYS A 350 61.55 9.83 -5.31
N VAL A 351 61.11 11.08 -5.46
CA VAL A 351 59.91 11.60 -4.79
C VAL A 351 58.66 10.86 -5.25
N LEU A 352 58.50 10.68 -6.57
CA LEU A 352 57.39 9.90 -7.14
C LEU A 352 57.38 8.47 -6.60
N GLY A 353 58.53 7.79 -6.58
CA GLY A 353 58.65 6.44 -6.05
C GLY A 353 58.31 6.33 -4.55
N ALA A 354 58.58 7.36 -3.75
CA ALA A 354 58.19 7.40 -2.34
C ALA A 354 56.66 7.57 -2.20
N LEU A 355 56.07 8.49 -2.95
CA LEU A 355 54.61 8.73 -2.94
C LEU A 355 53.80 7.54 -3.49
N GLN A 356 54.37 6.77 -4.41
CA GLN A 356 53.75 5.55 -4.97
C GLN A 356 54.03 4.28 -4.16
N SER A 357 54.68 4.40 -2.99
CA SER A 357 54.86 3.23 -2.12
C SER A 357 53.49 2.68 -1.67
N PRO A 358 53.29 1.35 -1.60
CA PRO A 358 51.98 0.77 -1.33
C PRO A 358 51.35 1.27 -0.01
N GLN A 359 52.17 1.48 1.01
CA GLN A 359 51.75 1.93 2.34
C GLN A 359 51.22 3.38 2.31
N ILE A 360 51.95 4.28 1.66
CA ILE A 360 51.56 5.70 1.57
C ILE A 360 50.37 5.85 0.62
N LYS A 361 50.38 5.13 -0.51
CA LYS A 361 49.26 5.12 -1.47
C LYS A 361 47.97 4.69 -0.78
N GLU A 362 47.96 3.55 -0.09
CA GLU A 362 46.75 3.04 0.56
C GLU A 362 46.26 3.97 1.67
N GLN A 363 47.17 4.45 2.53
CA GLN A 363 46.82 5.35 3.62
C GLN A 363 46.19 6.66 3.10
N LYS A 364 46.78 7.26 2.07
CA LYS A 364 46.29 8.52 1.51
C LYS A 364 45.03 8.33 0.68
N LYS A 365 44.87 7.20 0.01
CA LYS A 365 43.64 6.84 -0.68
C LYS A 365 42.48 6.70 0.30
N GLU A 366 42.66 6.01 1.44
CA GLU A 366 41.62 5.93 2.48
C GLU A 366 41.27 7.30 3.07
N GLU A 367 42.25 8.18 3.31
CA GLU A 367 41.98 9.56 3.73
C GLU A 367 41.13 10.33 2.70
N ILE A 368 41.38 10.12 1.40
CA ILE A 368 40.60 10.73 0.32
C ILE A 368 39.18 10.16 0.28
N LYS A 369 39.02 8.83 0.41
CA LYS A 369 37.71 8.16 0.46
C LYS A 369 36.86 8.64 1.61
N GLU A 370 37.42 8.72 2.82
CA GLU A 370 36.69 9.19 4.00
C GLU A 370 36.22 10.64 3.83
N ARG A 371 37.06 11.52 3.29
CA ARG A 371 36.66 12.90 2.99
C ARG A 371 35.59 12.97 1.91
N ALA A 372 35.69 12.15 0.87
CA ALA A 372 34.67 12.06 -0.18
C ALA A 372 33.33 11.57 0.39
N ARG A 373 33.33 10.53 1.22
CA ARG A 373 32.13 10.02 1.91
C ARG A 373 31.47 11.09 2.78
N VAL A 374 32.25 11.82 3.58
CA VAL A 374 31.72 12.92 4.40
C VAL A 374 31.09 14.00 3.51
N SER A 375 31.78 14.43 2.46
CA SER A 375 31.26 15.46 1.54
C SER A 375 29.97 15.03 0.82
N VAL A 376 29.89 13.76 0.39
CA VAL A 376 28.69 13.19 -0.23
C VAL A 376 27.53 13.16 0.76
N ARG A 377 27.76 12.77 2.02
CA ARG A 377 26.74 12.78 3.09
C ARG A 377 26.23 14.19 3.37
N GLU A 378 27.12 15.18 3.44
CA GLU A 378 26.75 16.58 3.65
C GLU A 378 25.89 17.12 2.50
N ARG A 379 26.29 16.86 1.24
CA ARG A 379 25.52 17.25 0.05
C ARG A 379 24.16 16.55 -0.01
N LEU A 380 24.09 15.27 0.35
CA LEU A 380 22.82 14.54 0.45
C LEU A 380 21.90 15.16 1.49
N ALA A 381 22.42 15.49 2.68
CA ALA A 381 21.65 16.14 3.73
C ALA A 381 21.16 17.54 3.32
N GLU A 382 21.99 18.31 2.60
CA GLU A 382 21.60 19.60 2.05
C GLU A 382 20.50 19.47 0.99
N HIS A 383 20.64 18.51 0.07
CA HIS A 383 19.65 18.26 -0.97
C HIS A 383 18.32 17.75 -0.40
N GLN A 384 18.37 16.88 0.63
CA GLN A 384 17.17 16.45 1.35
C GLN A 384 16.41 17.63 1.97
N LYS A 385 17.13 18.56 2.61
CA LYS A 385 16.52 19.80 3.13
C LYS A 385 15.88 20.63 2.03
N GLN A 386 16.53 20.76 0.87
CA GLN A 386 15.97 21.50 -0.28
C GLN A 386 14.69 20.84 -0.82
N VAL A 387 14.70 19.52 -1.00
CA VAL A 387 13.52 18.76 -1.45
C VAL A 387 12.36 18.89 -0.46
N GLU A 388 12.64 18.83 0.84
CA GLU A 388 11.62 18.99 1.88
C GLU A 388 11.02 20.41 1.87
N MET A 389 11.87 21.44 1.74
CA MET A 389 11.41 22.83 1.57
C MET A 389 10.57 23.02 0.30
N GLU A 390 10.95 22.40 -0.82
CA GLU A 390 10.15 22.46 -2.05
C GLU A 390 8.80 21.74 -1.93
N LYS A 391 8.74 20.61 -1.23
CA LYS A 391 7.49 19.90 -0.95
C LYS A 391 6.56 20.74 -0.10
N GLN A 392 7.07 21.35 0.97
CA GLN A 392 6.31 22.25 1.84
C GLN A 392 5.78 23.46 1.04
N ARG A 393 6.63 24.08 0.22
CA ARG A 393 6.25 25.21 -0.64
C ARG A 393 5.18 24.84 -1.69
N LYS A 394 5.19 23.60 -2.20
CA LYS A 394 4.15 23.10 -3.11
C LYS A 394 2.82 22.77 -2.40
N ALA A 395 2.88 22.35 -1.13
CA ALA A 395 1.69 22.14 -0.31
C ALA A 395 1.02 23.45 0.11
N GLU A 396 1.79 24.54 0.21
CA GLU A 396 1.30 25.87 0.61
C GLU A 396 0.76 26.74 -0.55
N LEU A 397 0.82 26.27 -1.80
CA LEU A 397 0.23 27.00 -2.94
C LEU A 397 -1.32 26.89 -2.89
N PRO A 398 -2.07 28.01 -2.79
CA PRO A 398 -3.53 27.96 -2.85
C PRO A 398 -3.98 27.51 -4.24
N LYS A 399 -5.00 26.64 -4.31
CA LYS A 399 -5.77 26.39 -5.54
C LYS A 399 -6.48 27.69 -5.96
N VAL A 400 -5.79 28.58 -6.68
CA VAL A 400 -6.39 29.80 -7.23
C VAL A 400 -7.26 29.43 -8.43
N LYS A 401 -8.55 29.25 -8.12
CA LYS A 401 -9.75 29.60 -8.91
C LYS A 401 -9.63 29.62 -10.44
N LYS A 402 -10.21 28.59 -11.07
CA LYS A 402 -11.03 28.75 -12.29
C LYS A 402 -12.27 29.58 -11.94
N GLN A 403 -12.17 30.89 -11.98
CA GLN A 403 -13.28 31.84 -12.08
C GLN A 403 -12.79 33.02 -12.90
N LYS A 404 -12.74 32.84 -14.22
CA LYS A 404 -12.65 33.92 -15.23
C LYS A 404 -12.99 33.33 -16.60
N THR A 405 -14.25 32.95 -16.77
CA THR A 405 -14.91 32.79 -18.08
C THR A 405 -16.42 32.71 -17.83
N GLU A 406 -16.99 33.76 -17.26
CA GLU A 406 -18.42 34.10 -17.37
C GLU A 406 -18.51 35.63 -17.38
N GLU A 407 -17.82 36.25 -18.32
CA GLU A 407 -18.17 37.56 -18.87
C GLU A 407 -17.82 37.49 -20.35
N LEU A 408 -18.87 37.39 -21.18
CA LEU A 408 -18.96 37.35 -22.66
C LEU A 408 -19.51 36.02 -23.19
N GLY A 409 -20.83 35.99 -23.37
CA GLY A 409 -21.59 34.94 -24.05
C GLY A 409 -23.04 34.98 -23.65
#